data_AF-A0A7X2PJR4-F1
#
_entry.id   AF-A0A7X2PJR4-F1
#
_cell.length_a   1.000
_cell.length_b   1.000
_cell.length_c   1.000
_cell.angle_alpha   90.00
_cell.angle_beta   90.00
_cell.angle_gamma   90.00
#
_symmetry.space_group_name_H-M   'P 1'
#
loop_
_entity.id
_entity.type
_entity.pdbx_description
1 polymer ?
#
loop_
_entity_poly.entity_id
_entity_poly.type
_entity_poly.pdbx_seq_one_letter_code
_entity_poly.pdbx_strand_id
1 'polypeptide(L)'
;MIPSTRREFLLATPAIAAAAVHRPPGALIDTHVHLFDPGRFPYHKNGTYNAPAFTLEQYLPFVKEARIDHTVIVHPEPYQDDHRYLEYCFSHEPSPGYFKGTCLFDPIHPDTPSRMQALAARHPGRIVALRIHEMAKP
;
A
#
# COMPACT_ATOMS: atom_id res chain seq x y z
N MET A 1 1.86 40.17 -51.05
CA MET A 1 1.17 39.81 -49.80
C MET A 1 0.31 38.59 -50.12
N ILE A 2 0.86 37.38 -49.98
CA ILE A 2 0.18 36.12 -50.35
C ILE A 2 -0.59 35.64 -49.12
N PRO A 3 -1.90 35.36 -49.19
CA PRO A 3 -2.65 34.97 -48.01
C PRO A 3 -2.36 33.51 -47.67
N SER A 4 -1.75 33.29 -46.51
CA SER A 4 -1.63 31.97 -45.87
C SER A 4 -3.04 31.42 -45.63
N THR A 5 -3.41 30.36 -46.32
CA THR A 5 -4.68 29.67 -46.05
C THR A 5 -4.52 28.78 -44.80
N ARG A 6 -5.57 28.67 -43.99
CA ARG A 6 -5.67 27.90 -42.72
C ARG A 6 -5.29 26.41 -42.81
N ARG A 7 -4.83 25.90 -43.95
CA ARG A 7 -4.55 24.48 -44.21
C ARG A 7 -3.13 24.03 -43.87
N GLU A 8 -2.19 24.93 -43.62
CA GLU A 8 -0.80 24.54 -43.31
C GLU A 8 -0.56 24.25 -41.82
N PHE A 9 -1.52 24.50 -40.93
CA PHE A 9 -1.36 24.26 -39.49
C PHE A 9 -1.62 22.81 -39.05
N LEU A 10 -1.95 21.90 -39.97
CA LEU A 10 -2.34 20.51 -39.65
C LEU A 10 -1.21 19.48 -39.78
N LEU A 11 0.02 19.86 -40.16
CA LEU A 11 1.10 18.89 -40.43
C LEU A 11 2.31 18.95 -39.51
N ALA A 12 2.24 19.69 -38.40
CA ALA A 12 3.33 19.75 -37.43
C ALA A 12 2.84 19.46 -36.00
N THR A 13 2.09 18.38 -35.81
CA THR A 13 2.14 17.68 -34.52
C THR A 13 3.27 16.67 -34.63
N PRO A 14 4.41 16.82 -33.92
CA PRO A 14 5.24 15.65 -33.72
C PRO A 14 4.32 14.69 -32.97
N ALA A 15 4.00 13.56 -33.60
CA ALA A 15 3.57 12.41 -32.85
C ALA A 15 4.74 12.10 -31.91
N ILE A 16 4.69 12.66 -30.69
CA ILE A 16 5.42 12.12 -29.58
C ILE A 16 4.75 10.76 -29.39
N ALA A 17 5.22 9.77 -30.17
CA ALA A 17 5.03 8.39 -29.79
C ALA A 17 5.46 8.37 -28.34
N ALA A 18 4.50 8.17 -27.44
CA ALA A 18 4.78 8.05 -26.02
C ALA A 18 5.88 7.00 -25.95
N ALA A 19 7.13 7.46 -25.76
CA ALA A 19 8.25 6.56 -25.64
C ALA A 19 7.84 5.70 -24.46
N ALA A 20 7.55 4.43 -24.72
CA ALA A 20 7.18 3.51 -23.67
C ALA A 20 8.33 3.58 -22.69
N VAL A 21 8.11 4.26 -21.56
CA VAL A 21 9.14 4.47 -20.55
C VAL A 21 9.50 3.08 -20.09
N HIS A 22 10.62 2.58 -20.61
CA HIS A 22 11.02 1.22 -20.37
C HIS A 22 11.58 1.19 -18.96
N ARG A 23 10.81 0.57 -18.07
CA ARG A 23 11.23 0.38 -16.69
C ARG A 23 12.56 -0.42 -16.67
N PRO A 24 13.54 -0.04 -15.84
CA PRO A 24 14.76 -0.82 -15.67
C PRO A 24 14.44 -2.29 -15.28
N PRO A 25 15.28 -3.25 -15.68
CA PRO A 25 15.11 -4.64 -15.26
C PRO A 25 15.23 -4.78 -13.74
N GLY A 26 14.50 -5.74 -13.16
CA GLY A 26 14.46 -5.98 -11.71
C GLY A 26 13.04 -5.91 -11.14
N ALA A 27 12.89 -6.27 -9.86
CA ALA A 27 11.62 -6.17 -9.16
C ALA A 27 11.31 -4.72 -8.74
N LEU A 28 10.05 -4.31 -8.87
CA LEU A 28 9.51 -3.05 -8.37
C LEU A 28 8.64 -3.40 -7.20
N ILE A 29 9.05 -2.87 -6.06
CA ILE A 29 8.39 -3.13 -4.81
C ILE A 29 7.84 -1.80 -4.33
N ASP A 30 6.52 -1.73 -4.13
CA ASP A 30 5.95 -0.65 -3.35
C ASP A 30 6.26 -0.93 -1.87
N THR A 31 7.28 -0.26 -1.36
CA THR A 31 7.82 -0.55 -0.03
C THR A 31 7.02 0.12 1.09
N HIS A 32 6.06 1.00 0.77
CA HIS A 32 5.33 1.75 1.77
C HIS A 32 3.95 2.18 1.26
N VAL A 33 2.92 1.39 1.59
CA VAL A 33 1.52 1.81 1.42
C VAL A 33 0.73 1.59 2.71
N HIS A 34 -0.21 2.50 2.99
CA HIS A 34 -1.24 2.31 4.00
C HIS A 34 -2.57 2.09 3.29
N LEU A 35 -3.30 1.05 3.69
CA LEU A 35 -4.65 0.78 3.20
C LEU A 35 -5.64 0.97 4.34
N PHE A 36 -6.85 1.44 4.01
CA PHE A 36 -7.92 1.72 4.96
C PHE A 36 -9.28 1.28 4.43
N ASP A 37 -10.00 0.47 5.21
CA ASP A 37 -11.39 0.09 4.99
C ASP A 37 -12.19 0.17 6.31
N PRO A 38 -12.46 1.39 6.83
CA PRO A 38 -13.22 1.58 8.06
C PRO A 38 -14.67 1.07 7.98
N GLY A 39 -15.19 0.85 6.76
CA GLY A 39 -16.54 0.31 6.56
C GLY A 39 -16.64 -1.17 6.92
N ARG A 40 -15.63 -1.98 6.55
CA ARG A 40 -15.57 -3.41 6.90
C ARG A 40 -14.80 -3.67 8.19
N PHE A 41 -13.74 -2.91 8.43
CA PHE A 41 -12.86 -3.02 9.57
C PHE A 41 -12.82 -1.67 10.28
N PRO A 42 -13.67 -1.44 11.29
CA PRO A 42 -13.69 -0.17 12.01
C PRO A 42 -12.33 0.18 12.62
N TYR A 43 -12.00 1.47 12.67
CA TYR A 43 -10.78 1.92 13.33
C TYR A 43 -10.77 1.57 14.81
N HIS A 44 -9.57 1.41 15.35
CA HIS A 44 -9.38 1.12 16.75
C HIS A 44 -9.77 2.35 17.59
N LYS A 45 -10.35 2.12 18.77
CA LYS A 45 -10.77 3.19 19.69
C LYS A 45 -9.64 4.14 20.13
N ASN A 46 -8.40 3.64 20.08
CA ASN A 46 -7.18 4.40 20.41
C ASN A 46 -6.43 4.90 19.15
N GLY A 47 -7.04 4.83 17.96
CA GLY A 47 -6.44 5.40 16.75
C GLY A 47 -6.32 6.91 16.86
N THR A 48 -5.25 7.49 16.35
CA THR A 48 -4.94 8.93 16.49
C THR A 48 -5.67 9.82 15.49
N TYR A 49 -6.13 9.24 14.38
CA TYR A 49 -6.88 9.97 13.35
C TYR A 49 -7.84 9.05 12.59
N ASN A 50 -8.84 9.66 11.95
CA ASN A 50 -9.75 8.98 11.04
C ASN A 50 -9.33 9.25 9.60
N ALA A 51 -8.60 8.30 9.00
CA ALA A 51 -8.23 8.41 7.59
C ALA A 51 -9.47 8.22 6.69
N PRO A 52 -9.55 8.89 5.53
CA PRO A 52 -10.50 8.49 4.50
C PRO A 52 -10.18 7.07 4.02
N ALA A 53 -11.21 6.35 3.54
CA ALA A 53 -11.02 5.01 3.00
C ALA A 53 -10.08 5.03 1.78
N PHE A 54 -9.16 4.08 1.75
CA PHE A 54 -8.32 3.74 0.60
C PHE A 54 -8.13 2.23 0.61
N THR A 55 -9.13 1.53 0.10
CA THR A 55 -9.25 0.08 0.26
C THR A 55 -8.30 -0.68 -0.67
N LEU A 56 -8.09 -1.96 -0.37
CA LEU A 56 -7.38 -2.88 -1.24
C LEU A 56 -7.90 -2.83 -2.68
N GLU A 57 -9.22 -2.88 -2.87
CA GLU A 57 -9.85 -2.85 -4.19
C GLU A 57 -9.56 -1.54 -4.95
N GLN A 58 -9.34 -0.43 -4.25
CA GLN A 58 -8.93 0.83 -4.85
C GLN A 58 -7.43 0.85 -5.21
N TYR A 59 -6.61 0.10 -4.48
CA TYR A 59 -5.16 0.01 -4.71
C TYR A 59 -4.78 -0.96 -5.85
N LEU A 60 -5.49 -2.08 -6.01
CA LEU A 60 -5.17 -3.10 -7.00
C LEU A 60 -5.11 -2.62 -8.47
N PRO A 61 -5.97 -1.69 -8.94
CA PRO A 61 -5.83 -1.12 -10.29
C PRO A 61 -4.48 -0.44 -10.52
N PHE A 62 -3.99 0.32 -9.53
CA PHE A 62 -2.69 0.98 -9.60
C PHE A 62 -1.54 -0.04 -9.65
N VAL A 63 -1.60 -1.08 -8.81
CA VAL A 63 -0.64 -2.20 -8.84
C VAL A 63 -0.53 -2.81 -10.24
N LYS A 64 -1.68 -3.05 -10.88
CA LYS A 64 -1.74 -3.63 -12.22
C LYS A 64 -1.18 -2.68 -13.29
N GLU A 65 -1.57 -1.41 -13.25
CA GLU A 65 -1.13 -0.40 -14.21
C GLU A 65 0.37 -0.14 -14.12
N ALA A 66 0.89 0.03 -12.90
CA ALA A 66 2.30 0.26 -12.62
C ALA A 66 3.17 -1.01 -12.71
N ARG A 67 2.55 -2.19 -12.85
CA ARG A 67 3.21 -3.50 -12.88
C ARG A 67 4.11 -3.73 -11.66
N ILE A 68 3.58 -3.42 -10.47
CA ILE A 68 4.29 -3.64 -9.20
C ILE A 68 4.39 -5.15 -8.96
N ASP A 69 5.58 -5.64 -8.60
CA ASP A 69 5.83 -7.06 -8.40
C ASP A 69 5.48 -7.53 -6.99
N HIS A 70 5.69 -6.66 -5.99
CA HIS A 70 5.36 -6.90 -4.58
C HIS A 70 5.04 -5.61 -3.85
N THR A 71 4.30 -5.71 -2.75
CA THR A 71 3.99 -4.55 -1.91
C THR A 71 4.19 -4.88 -0.43
N VAL A 72 4.76 -3.93 0.32
CA VAL A 72 4.80 -3.93 1.78
C VAL A 72 3.70 -3.01 2.28
N ILE A 73 2.66 -3.60 2.86
CA ILE A 73 1.59 -2.87 3.55
C ILE A 73 2.13 -2.46 4.92
N VAL A 74 2.33 -1.16 5.11
CA VAL A 74 2.70 -0.63 6.41
C VAL A 74 1.42 -0.51 7.23
N HIS A 75 1.31 -1.30 8.30
CA HIS A 75 0.11 -1.35 9.13
C HIS A 75 -0.14 0.03 9.75
N PRO A 76 -1.25 0.68 9.40
CA PRO A 76 -1.41 2.08 9.72
C PRO A 76 -1.90 2.25 11.16
N GLU A 77 -1.55 3.39 11.73
CA GLU A 77 -1.83 3.71 13.14
C GLU A 77 -3.32 3.67 13.52
N PRO A 78 -4.29 4.07 12.68
CA PRO A 78 -5.71 4.04 13.04
C PRO A 78 -6.24 2.64 13.39
N TYR A 79 -5.56 1.58 12.95
CA TYR A 79 -5.89 0.20 13.32
C TYR A 79 -5.16 -0.29 14.56
N GLN A 80 -4.19 0.45 15.08
CA GLN A 80 -3.41 0.08 16.26
C GLN A 80 -2.90 -1.36 16.15
N ASP A 81 -3.22 -2.22 17.11
CA ASP A 81 -2.84 -3.62 17.18
C ASP A 81 -3.92 -4.59 16.63
N ASP A 82 -4.91 -4.05 15.91
CA ASP A 82 -5.91 -4.81 15.16
C ASP A 82 -5.44 -5.06 13.72
N HIS A 83 -4.81 -6.21 13.49
CA HIS A 83 -4.30 -6.59 12.16
C HIS A 83 -5.34 -7.22 11.24
N ARG A 84 -6.63 -7.28 11.60
CA ARG A 84 -7.64 -8.00 10.80
C ARG A 84 -7.72 -7.51 9.35
N TYR A 85 -7.55 -6.21 9.12
CA TYR A 85 -7.55 -5.68 7.76
C TYR A 85 -6.27 -6.05 6.98
N LEU A 86 -5.12 -6.09 7.64
CA LEU A 86 -3.88 -6.58 7.04
C LEU A 86 -4.01 -8.07 6.66
N GLU A 87 -4.58 -8.89 7.54
CA GLU A 87 -4.85 -10.31 7.29
C GLU A 87 -5.86 -10.50 6.14
N TYR A 88 -6.88 -9.64 6.05
CA TYR A 88 -7.78 -9.58 4.90
C TYR A 88 -7.01 -9.30 3.61
N CYS A 89 -6.10 -8.33 3.60
CA CYS A 89 -5.28 -8.03 2.43
C CYS A 89 -4.42 -9.22 2.00
N PHE A 90 -3.83 -9.96 2.95
CA PHE A 90 -3.06 -11.16 2.64
C PHE A 90 -3.88 -12.26 1.97
N SER A 91 -5.15 -12.42 2.35
CA SER A 91 -6.05 -13.43 1.78
C SER A 91 -6.65 -13.04 0.42
N HIS A 92 -6.57 -11.76 0.04
CA HIS A 92 -7.14 -11.20 -1.19
C HIS A 92 -6.08 -10.59 -2.10
N GLU A 93 -4.85 -11.09 -1.99
CA GLU A 93 -3.71 -10.60 -2.76
C GLU A 93 -3.75 -11.03 -4.24
N PRO A 94 -3.07 -10.30 -5.15
CA PRO A 94 -3.05 -10.62 -6.58
C PRO A 94 -2.50 -12.01 -6.92
N SER A 95 -1.55 -12.49 -6.13
CA SER A 95 -0.93 -13.81 -6.25
C SER A 95 -0.39 -14.27 -4.90
N PRO A 96 -0.29 -15.59 -4.63
CA PRO A 96 0.24 -16.08 -3.36
C PRO A 96 1.63 -15.53 -3.06
N GLY A 97 1.82 -14.95 -1.88
CA GLY A 97 3.11 -14.37 -1.50
C GLY A 97 3.30 -12.91 -1.91
N TYR A 98 2.35 -12.29 -2.64
CA TYR A 98 2.50 -10.93 -3.19
C TYR A 98 2.72 -9.86 -2.12
N PHE A 99 1.89 -9.84 -1.08
CA PHE A 99 1.98 -8.86 0.00
C PHE A 99 2.93 -9.28 1.12
N LYS A 100 3.61 -8.31 1.69
CA LYS A 100 4.21 -8.40 3.04
C LYS A 100 3.63 -7.29 3.90
N GLY A 101 3.73 -7.44 5.21
CA GLY A 101 3.19 -6.48 6.16
C GLY A 101 4.17 -6.11 7.24
N THR A 102 4.02 -4.90 7.76
CA THR A 102 4.53 -4.58 9.10
C THR A 102 3.42 -4.83 10.12
N CYS A 103 3.77 -4.97 11.40
CA CYS A 103 2.80 -4.97 12.49
C CYS A 103 2.99 -3.74 13.38
N LEU A 104 1.98 -3.37 14.14
CA LEU A 104 2.06 -2.36 15.19
C LEU A 104 1.50 -2.98 16.46
N PHE A 105 2.24 -2.81 17.55
CA PHE A 105 1.83 -3.18 18.90
C PHE A 105 2.31 -2.09 19.85
N ASP A 106 1.66 -1.99 21.01
CA ASP A 106 2.22 -1.28 22.16
C ASP A 106 3.50 -2.01 22.62
N PRO A 107 4.69 -1.39 22.54
CA PRO A 107 5.95 -2.06 22.86
C PRO A 107 6.09 -2.42 24.36
N ILE A 108 5.33 -1.78 25.25
CA ILE A 108 5.44 -2.00 26.70
C ILE A 108 4.31 -2.86 27.27
N HIS A 109 3.27 -3.16 26.50
CA HIS A 109 2.20 -4.03 26.96
C HIS A 109 2.74 -5.44 27.25
N PRO A 110 2.49 -6.03 28.44
CA PRO A 110 3.06 -7.32 28.84
C PRO A 110 2.83 -8.46 27.85
N ASP A 111 1.67 -8.48 27.19
CA ASP A 111 1.31 -9.52 26.22
C ASP A 111 1.85 -9.29 24.80
N THR A 112 2.51 -8.16 24.52
CA THR A 112 2.97 -7.86 23.16
C THR A 112 3.90 -8.92 22.56
N PRO A 113 4.91 -9.46 23.28
CA PRO A 113 5.78 -10.50 22.73
C PRO A 113 5.01 -11.75 22.27
N SER A 114 4.07 -12.23 23.08
CA SER A 114 3.29 -13.45 22.75
C SER A 114 2.32 -13.19 21.60
N ARG A 115 1.71 -12.00 21.54
CA ARG A 115 0.81 -11.59 20.44
C ARG A 115 1.56 -11.41 19.12
N MET A 116 2.76 -10.82 19.15
CA MET A 116 3.64 -10.73 17.98
C MET A 116 4.04 -12.12 17.48
N GLN A 117 4.43 -13.01 18.38
CA GLN A 117 4.76 -14.39 18.03
C GLN A 117 3.56 -15.11 17.39
N ALA A 118 2.37 -14.94 17.95
CA ALA A 118 1.14 -15.52 17.41
C ALA A 118 0.82 -14.98 16.01
N LEU A 119 0.95 -13.67 15.78
CA LEU A 119 0.73 -13.06 14.47
C LEU A 119 1.73 -13.60 13.43
N ALA A 120 3.03 -13.64 13.77
CA ALA A 120 4.06 -14.14 12.87
C ALA A 120 3.90 -15.64 12.57
N ALA A 121 3.47 -16.44 13.56
CA ALA A 121 3.20 -17.87 13.38
C ALA A 121 1.97 -18.13 12.49
N ARG A 122 0.92 -17.30 12.59
CA ARG A 122 -0.26 -17.39 11.70
C ARG A 122 0.07 -17.04 10.26
N HIS A 123 1.05 -16.16 10.02
CA HIS A 123 1.45 -15.69 8.69
C HIS A 123 2.95 -15.84 8.44
N PRO A 124 3.47 -17.09 8.31
CA PRO A 124 4.91 -17.33 8.17
C PRO A 124 5.53 -16.58 6.98
N GLY A 125 6.59 -15.82 7.23
CA GLY A 125 7.32 -15.06 6.20
C GLY A 125 6.62 -13.80 5.67
N ARG A 126 5.45 -13.44 6.23
CA ARG A 126 4.63 -12.31 5.77
C ARG A 126 4.82 -11.04 6.59
N ILE A 127 4.99 -11.18 7.91
CA ILE A 127 5.31 -10.06 8.81
C ILE A 127 6.82 -9.81 8.77
N VAL A 128 7.24 -8.64 8.30
CA VAL A 128 8.67 -8.34 8.04
C VAL A 128 9.25 -7.21 8.87
N ALA A 129 8.42 -6.45 9.59
CA ALA A 129 8.89 -5.46 10.55
C ALA A 129 7.84 -5.21 11.63
N LEU A 130 8.32 -4.78 12.81
CA LEU A 130 7.52 -4.15 13.84
C LEU A 130 7.64 -2.63 13.66
N ARG A 131 6.50 -1.95 13.64
CA ARG A 131 6.37 -0.51 13.77
C ARG A 131 6.08 -0.20 15.24
N ILE A 132 7.00 0.52 15.87
CA ILE A 132 6.82 1.05 17.22
C ILE A 132 6.27 2.46 17.09
N HIS A 133 5.13 2.72 17.73
CA HIS A 133 4.59 4.07 17.85
C HIS A 133 4.49 4.41 19.33
N GLU A 134 5.38 5.28 19.80
CA GLU A 134 5.35 5.80 21.15
C GLU A 134 4.23 6.84 21.26
N MET A 135 3.10 6.44 21.85
CA MET A 135 1.91 7.29 22.02
C MET A 135 1.88 8.01 23.38
N ALA A 136 2.79 7.66 24.30
CA ALA A 136 2.91 8.23 25.63
C ALA A 136 4.38 8.35 26.03
N LYS A 137 4.71 9.32 26.90
CA LYS A 137 6.07 9.44 27.44
C LYS A 137 6.40 8.23 28.34
N PRO A 138 7.67 7.79 28.40
CA PRO A 138 8.11 6.67 29.24
C PRO A 138 7.83 6.88 30.73
#